data_AF-A0A7K9EPV8-F1
#
_entry.id   AF-A0A7K9EPV8-F1
#
_cell.length_a   1.000
_cell.length_b   1.000
_cell.length_c   1.000
_cell.angle_alpha   90.00
_cell.angle_beta   90.00
_cell.angle_gamma   90.00
#
_symmetry.space_group_name_H-M   'P 1'
#
loop_
_entity.id
_entity.type
_entity.pdbx_description
1 polymer ?
#
loop_
_entity_poly.entity_id
_entity_poly.type
_entity_poly.pdbx_seq_one_letter_code
_entity_poly.pdbx_strand_id
1 'polypeptide(L)'
;LSGLDPAQPYFQGTSIEVRLDKTDADFVDVIHTDSAPTIPNLGFGMSPAVGHIDFYPNGGEQMPGCGKNPVSQIVDLDGIWEGTRDFVACNHLRSYKYYSDSIIYPDGFLGYPCASYDNFGTDNCFPCPKGGCPNMGHFADKFKGKFNNDFQKFYLNTGEAKDFPLWRYKVTVTLSGKSKVKGYVNIALYGSDGNTRQHQIVKGTLKPANTYTNFIDVEANIGRVTKVKFLWNNNWINPTFPKLGAATITVQSGANG
;
A
#
# COMPACT_ATOMS: atom_id res chain seq x y z
N LEU A 1 -20.83 -0.98 -9.24
CA LEU A 1 -19.94 -1.35 -10.37
C LEU A 1 -18.50 -1.27 -9.86
N SER A 2 -17.66 -2.23 -10.19
CA SER A 2 -16.24 -2.17 -9.82
C SER A 2 -15.38 -2.00 -11.07
N GLY A 3 -14.60 -0.92 -11.13
CA GLY A 3 -13.66 -0.63 -12.22
C GLY A 3 -12.28 -1.19 -11.89
N LEU A 4 -11.80 -2.15 -12.68
CA LEU A 4 -10.50 -2.78 -12.48
C LEU A 4 -9.50 -2.23 -13.49
N ASP A 5 -8.74 -1.22 -13.06
CA ASP A 5 -7.80 -0.44 -13.84
C ASP A 5 -8.38 0.05 -15.18
N PRO A 6 -9.44 0.89 -15.18
CA PRO A 6 -10.10 1.35 -16.40
C PRO A 6 -9.10 1.92 -17.41
N ALA A 7 -9.23 1.57 -18.69
CA ALA A 7 -8.22 1.92 -19.69
C ALA A 7 -8.13 3.44 -19.93
N GLN A 8 -6.91 3.99 -19.94
CA GLN A 8 -6.63 5.39 -20.27
C GLN A 8 -6.85 5.71 -21.75
N PRO A 9 -6.28 4.95 -22.72
CA PRO A 9 -6.40 5.30 -24.14
C PRO A 9 -7.85 5.43 -24.56
N TYR A 10 -8.18 6.51 -25.27
CA TYR A 10 -9.52 6.83 -25.80
C TYR A 10 -10.61 7.18 -24.77
N PHE A 11 -10.40 6.97 -23.46
CA PHE A 11 -11.40 7.27 -22.42
C PHE A 11 -11.00 8.41 -21.48
N GLN A 12 -9.72 8.53 -21.12
CA GLN A 12 -9.33 9.57 -20.19
C GLN A 12 -9.52 10.97 -20.78
N GLY A 13 -10.26 11.82 -20.07
CA GLY A 13 -10.55 13.19 -20.49
C GLY A 13 -11.79 13.34 -21.38
N THR A 14 -12.50 12.25 -21.70
CA THR A 14 -13.79 12.32 -22.41
C THR A 14 -14.94 12.73 -21.48
N SER A 15 -16.10 13.03 -22.08
CA SER A 15 -17.37 13.20 -21.36
C SER A 15 -17.70 11.97 -20.50
N ILE A 16 -18.41 12.18 -19.38
CA ILE A 16 -18.89 11.10 -18.50
C ILE A 16 -19.78 10.08 -19.24
N GLU A 17 -20.42 10.48 -20.34
CA GLU A 17 -21.24 9.57 -21.16
C GLU A 17 -20.41 8.50 -21.90
N VAL A 18 -19.09 8.70 -22.02
CA VAL A 18 -18.18 7.86 -22.82
C VAL A 18 -17.31 6.95 -21.96
N ARG A 19 -17.11 7.29 -20.69
CA ARG A 19 -16.19 6.61 -19.78
C ARG A 19 -16.91 6.17 -18.52
N LEU A 20 -16.29 5.28 -17.74
CA LEU A 20 -16.75 4.99 -16.38
C LEU A 20 -16.82 6.29 -15.57
N ASP A 21 -17.93 6.47 -14.86
CA ASP A 21 -18.15 7.54 -13.90
C ASP A 21 -18.98 7.05 -12.70
N LYS A 22 -18.88 7.75 -11.57
CA LYS A 22 -19.62 7.42 -10.37
C LYS A 22 -21.13 7.47 -10.57
N THR A 23 -21.63 8.21 -11.56
CA THR A 23 -23.07 8.27 -11.89
C THR A 23 -23.63 6.99 -12.50
N ASP A 24 -22.78 6.04 -12.92
CA ASP A 24 -23.20 4.86 -13.67
C ASP A 24 -23.87 3.77 -12.80
N ALA A 25 -23.74 3.86 -11.47
CA ALA A 25 -24.40 2.97 -10.52
C ALA A 25 -24.53 3.61 -9.13
N ASP A 26 -25.39 3.02 -8.28
CA ASP A 26 -25.57 3.44 -6.88
C ASP A 26 -24.27 3.49 -6.07
N PHE A 27 -23.31 2.64 -6.43
CA PHE A 27 -21.97 2.61 -5.86
C PHE A 27 -20.97 2.17 -6.91
N VAL A 28 -19.85 2.90 -7.00
CA VAL A 28 -18.77 2.65 -7.96
C VAL A 28 -17.45 2.69 -7.21
N ASP A 29 -16.72 1.58 -7.21
CA ASP A 29 -15.38 1.47 -6.63
C ASP A 29 -14.37 1.17 -7.73
N VAL A 30 -13.20 1.82 -7.69
CA VAL A 30 -12.18 1.71 -8.75
C VAL A 30 -10.84 1.31 -8.15
N ILE A 31 -10.13 0.38 -8.79
CA ILE A 31 -8.78 -0.04 -8.42
C ILE A 31 -7.82 0.38 -9.53
N HIS A 32 -6.88 1.27 -9.23
CA HIS A 32 -5.85 1.76 -10.15
C HIS A 32 -4.53 1.02 -9.91
N THR A 33 -3.98 0.39 -10.94
CA THR A 33 -2.73 -0.39 -10.84
C THR A 33 -1.71 -0.11 -11.93
N ASP A 34 -2.09 0.57 -13.01
CA ASP A 34 -1.20 0.98 -14.09
C ASP A 34 -1.46 2.42 -14.55
N SER A 35 -1.66 3.34 -13.59
CA SER A 35 -2.11 4.71 -13.84
C SER A 35 -1.03 5.68 -14.35
N ALA A 36 0.15 5.17 -14.71
CA ALA A 36 1.17 6.00 -15.35
C ALA A 36 0.68 6.44 -16.75
N PRO A 37 1.09 7.61 -17.28
CA PRO A 37 0.66 8.02 -18.62
C PRO A 37 1.03 6.99 -19.70
N THR A 38 0.09 6.62 -20.57
CA THR A 38 0.34 5.73 -21.70
C THR A 38 1.53 6.19 -22.53
N ILE A 39 1.65 7.50 -22.75
CA ILE A 39 2.84 8.11 -23.37
C ILE A 39 3.52 9.00 -22.32
N PRO A 40 4.82 8.81 -22.04
CA PRO A 40 5.72 7.82 -22.64
C PRO A 40 5.89 6.53 -21.83
N ASN A 41 5.14 6.36 -20.73
CA ASN A 41 5.43 5.35 -19.71
C ASN A 41 4.76 3.99 -19.96
N LEU A 42 3.91 3.88 -20.99
CA LEU A 42 3.13 2.68 -21.30
C LEU A 42 2.29 2.19 -20.11
N GLY A 43 1.74 3.12 -19.31
CA GLY A 43 0.66 2.78 -18.38
C GLY A 43 -0.67 2.75 -19.11
N PHE A 44 -1.44 1.69 -18.89
CA PHE A 44 -2.71 1.47 -19.59
C PHE A 44 -3.93 1.93 -18.78
N GLY A 45 -3.78 2.15 -17.47
CA GLY A 45 -4.88 2.56 -16.59
C GLY A 45 -5.08 4.08 -16.53
N MET A 46 -6.32 4.51 -16.32
CA MET A 46 -6.67 5.90 -16.04
C MET A 46 -6.07 6.35 -14.71
N SER A 47 -5.59 7.59 -14.64
CA SER A 47 -5.11 8.21 -13.40
C SER A 47 -6.14 9.02 -12.61
N PRO A 48 -7.09 9.73 -13.25
CA PRO A 48 -8.14 10.44 -12.53
C PRO A 48 -9.03 9.47 -11.76
N ALA A 49 -9.48 9.92 -10.60
CA ALA A 49 -10.53 9.24 -9.86
C ALA A 49 -11.85 9.38 -10.64
N VAL A 50 -12.57 8.26 -10.78
CA VAL A 50 -13.84 8.18 -11.53
C VAL A 50 -14.94 7.46 -10.76
N GLY A 51 -14.63 6.90 -9.57
CA GLY A 51 -15.60 6.23 -8.71
C GLY A 51 -16.19 7.11 -7.61
N HIS A 52 -17.01 6.48 -6.76
CA HIS A 52 -17.32 7.01 -5.44
C HIS A 52 -16.11 6.88 -4.51
N ILE A 53 -15.38 5.77 -4.65
CA ILE A 53 -14.09 5.54 -4.01
C ILE A 53 -13.09 4.97 -5.02
N ASP A 54 -11.85 5.46 -4.93
CA ASP A 54 -10.78 5.11 -5.87
C ASP A 54 -9.55 4.68 -5.06
N PHE A 55 -9.14 3.43 -5.27
CA PHE A 55 -8.00 2.82 -4.59
C PHE A 55 -6.76 2.87 -5.47
N TYR A 56 -5.65 3.30 -4.87
CA TYR A 56 -4.34 3.37 -5.50
C TYR A 56 -3.34 2.51 -4.72
N PRO A 57 -3.47 1.17 -4.76
CA PRO A 57 -2.53 0.26 -4.10
C PRO A 57 -1.10 0.51 -4.59
N ASN A 58 -0.14 0.57 -3.67
CA ASN A 58 1.28 0.85 -3.96
C ASN A 58 1.50 2.16 -4.74
N GLY A 59 0.56 3.10 -4.64
CA GLY A 59 0.59 4.37 -5.38
C GLY A 59 -0.12 4.35 -6.74
N GLY A 60 -0.55 3.19 -7.23
CA GLY A 60 -1.38 3.05 -8.44
C GLY A 60 -0.63 2.95 -9.77
N GLU A 61 0.67 3.21 -9.81
CA GLU A 61 1.45 3.23 -11.07
C GLU A 61 2.36 2.00 -11.26
N GLN A 62 3.04 1.55 -10.22
CA GLN A 62 3.98 0.43 -10.30
C GLN A 62 3.70 -0.57 -9.19
N MET A 63 3.29 -1.77 -9.57
CA MET A 63 2.96 -2.81 -8.62
C MET A 63 4.20 -3.62 -8.24
N PRO A 64 4.36 -4.01 -6.97
CA PRO A 64 5.42 -4.92 -6.53
C PRO A 64 5.38 -6.24 -7.33
N GLY A 65 6.56 -6.76 -7.67
CA GLY A 65 6.71 -7.98 -8.47
C GLY A 65 6.44 -7.83 -9.98
N CYS A 66 6.06 -6.64 -10.46
CA CYS A 66 5.94 -6.35 -11.89
C CYS A 66 7.21 -5.69 -12.44
N GLY A 67 7.58 -6.06 -13.67
CA GLY A 67 8.58 -5.34 -14.45
C GLY A 67 8.07 -3.96 -14.89
N LYS A 68 8.98 -3.12 -15.39
CA LYS A 68 8.64 -1.82 -16.00
C LYS A 68 8.63 -1.96 -17.52
N ASN A 69 7.65 -1.33 -18.16
CA ASN A 69 7.69 -1.12 -19.60
C ASN A 69 8.82 -0.15 -19.99
N PRO A 70 9.48 -0.35 -21.13
CA PRO A 70 10.44 0.61 -21.65
C PRO A 70 9.75 1.93 -22.02
N VAL A 71 10.38 3.06 -21.70
CA VAL A 71 9.84 4.39 -22.04
C VAL A 71 9.89 4.59 -23.55
N SER A 72 8.76 4.97 -24.16
CA SER A 72 8.67 5.22 -25.60
C SER A 72 7.76 6.41 -25.92
N GLN A 73 8.17 7.27 -26.84
CA GLN A 73 7.35 8.38 -27.36
C GLN A 73 6.37 7.91 -28.46
N ILE A 74 6.57 6.70 -28.99
CA ILE A 74 5.73 6.09 -30.02
C ILE A 74 5.19 4.79 -29.44
N VAL A 75 3.86 4.68 -29.35
CA VAL A 75 3.16 3.53 -28.79
C VAL A 75 2.25 2.95 -29.87
N ASP A 76 2.53 1.71 -30.27
CA ASP A 76 1.71 0.94 -31.20
C ASP A 76 0.58 0.27 -30.40
N LEU A 77 -0.49 1.04 -30.14
CA LEU A 77 -1.61 0.59 -29.31
C LEU A 77 -2.31 -0.62 -29.93
N ASP A 78 -2.55 -0.60 -31.24
CA ASP A 78 -3.16 -1.71 -31.97
C ASP A 78 -2.28 -2.96 -31.86
N GLY A 79 -0.96 -2.82 -32.06
CA GLY A 79 -0.04 -3.93 -31.93
C GLY A 79 0.07 -4.48 -30.50
N ILE A 80 -0.02 -3.64 -29.47
CA ILE A 80 -0.06 -4.11 -28.07
C ILE A 80 -1.37 -4.85 -27.79
N TRP A 81 -2.49 -4.29 -28.24
CA TRP A 81 -3.81 -4.86 -28.02
C TRP A 81 -4.00 -6.20 -28.74
N GLU A 82 -3.50 -6.31 -29.97
CA GLU A 82 -3.52 -7.53 -30.78
C GLU A 82 -2.43 -8.53 -30.37
N GLY A 83 -1.52 -8.15 -29.47
CA GLY A 83 -0.42 -9.00 -28.99
C GLY A 83 0.73 -9.18 -29.99
N THR A 84 0.85 -8.31 -31.00
CA THR A 84 1.97 -8.29 -31.96
C THR A 84 3.15 -7.44 -31.48
N ARG A 85 2.99 -6.72 -30.36
CA ARG A 85 4.04 -5.95 -29.68
C ARG A 85 4.22 -6.36 -28.23
N ASP A 86 5.48 -6.39 -27.79
CA ASP A 86 5.82 -6.70 -26.40
C ASP A 86 5.31 -5.61 -25.46
N PHE A 87 4.49 -6.03 -24.49
CA PHE A 87 3.94 -5.18 -23.44
C PHE A 87 3.93 -5.94 -22.12
N VAL A 88 4.56 -5.36 -21.10
CA VAL A 88 4.53 -5.89 -19.73
C VAL A 88 3.20 -5.51 -19.10
N ALA A 89 2.16 -6.29 -19.40
CA ALA A 89 0.80 -6.10 -18.88
C ALA A 89 0.67 -6.32 -17.37
N CYS A 90 1.75 -6.67 -16.67
CA CYS A 90 1.71 -7.09 -15.27
C CYS A 90 1.00 -6.09 -14.35
N ASN A 91 1.35 -4.79 -14.44
CA ASN A 91 0.72 -3.74 -13.63
C ASN A 91 -0.79 -3.68 -13.90
N HIS A 92 -1.19 -3.61 -15.17
CA HIS A 92 -2.60 -3.54 -15.58
C HIS A 92 -3.41 -4.75 -15.08
N LEU A 93 -2.82 -5.95 -15.13
CA LEU A 93 -3.43 -7.19 -14.68
C LEU A 93 -3.45 -7.35 -13.14
N ARG A 94 -2.88 -6.43 -12.35
CA ARG A 94 -2.89 -6.55 -10.88
C ARG A 94 -4.24 -6.20 -10.27
N SER A 95 -5.00 -5.30 -10.89
CA SER A 95 -6.31 -4.88 -10.40
C SER A 95 -7.26 -6.06 -10.13
N TYR A 96 -7.45 -6.95 -11.11
CA TYR A 96 -8.29 -8.14 -10.92
C TYR A 96 -7.64 -9.20 -10.03
N LYS A 97 -6.31 -9.28 -9.95
CA LYS A 97 -5.61 -10.21 -9.04
C LYS A 97 -5.85 -9.81 -7.59
N TYR A 98 -5.76 -8.52 -7.27
CA TYR A 98 -6.08 -8.01 -5.95
C TYR A 98 -7.58 -8.17 -5.65
N TYR A 99 -8.46 -7.88 -6.61
CA TYR A 99 -9.90 -8.11 -6.44
C TYR A 99 -10.19 -9.59 -6.11
N SER A 100 -9.59 -10.53 -6.85
CA SER A 100 -9.76 -11.96 -6.64
C SER A 100 -9.32 -12.39 -5.22
N ASP A 101 -8.14 -11.96 -4.77
CA ASP A 101 -7.66 -12.28 -3.42
C ASP A 101 -8.51 -11.59 -2.33
N SER A 102 -9.06 -10.39 -2.59
CA SER A 102 -9.92 -9.68 -1.63
C SER A 102 -11.20 -10.44 -1.26
N ILE A 103 -11.66 -11.37 -2.12
CA ILE A 103 -12.80 -12.26 -1.84
C ILE A 103 -12.45 -13.21 -0.69
N ILE A 104 -11.19 -13.67 -0.64
CA ILE A 104 -10.68 -14.63 0.35
C ILE A 104 -10.25 -13.93 1.65
N TYR A 105 -9.76 -12.69 1.54
CA TYR A 105 -9.21 -11.91 2.66
C TYR A 105 -10.03 -10.65 2.94
N PRO A 106 -11.14 -10.74 3.70
CA PRO A 106 -12.08 -9.64 3.89
C PRO A 106 -11.53 -8.41 4.63
N ASP A 107 -10.40 -8.54 5.30
CA ASP A 107 -9.74 -7.50 6.11
C ASP A 107 -8.30 -7.18 5.66
N GLY A 108 -7.86 -7.78 4.55
CA GLY A 108 -6.45 -7.79 4.14
C GLY A 108 -6.06 -6.67 3.14
N PHE A 109 -7.02 -5.85 2.74
CA PHE A 109 -6.81 -4.77 1.76
C PHE A 109 -7.37 -3.43 2.27
N LEU A 110 -7.08 -3.10 3.52
CA LEU A 110 -7.59 -1.90 4.17
C LEU A 110 -7.01 -0.63 3.54
N GLY A 111 -7.86 0.19 2.91
CA GLY A 111 -7.48 1.42 2.21
C GLY A 111 -7.58 2.65 3.11
N TYR A 112 -6.51 3.45 3.19
CA TYR A 112 -6.44 4.64 4.04
C TYR A 112 -6.75 5.90 3.23
N PRO A 113 -7.74 6.72 3.64
CA PRO A 113 -8.02 7.97 2.95
C PRO A 113 -6.83 8.91 3.09
N CYS A 114 -6.30 9.39 1.97
CA CYS A 114 -5.13 10.24 1.96
C CYS A 114 -5.11 11.16 0.74
N ALA A 115 -4.43 12.30 0.84
CA ALA A 115 -4.34 13.25 -0.27
C ALA A 115 -3.40 12.77 -1.39
N SER A 116 -2.37 11.98 -1.05
CA SER A 116 -1.40 11.43 -1.99
C SER A 116 -0.71 10.19 -1.39
N TYR A 117 -0.07 9.40 -2.24
CA TYR A 117 0.72 8.25 -1.79
C TYR A 117 1.95 8.66 -0.97
N ASP A 118 2.56 9.82 -1.27
CA ASP A 118 3.66 10.37 -0.47
C ASP A 118 3.23 10.67 0.97
N ASN A 119 2.03 11.25 1.14
CA ASN A 119 1.46 11.52 2.46
C ASN A 119 1.08 10.22 3.19
N PHE A 120 0.70 9.17 2.46
CA PHE A 120 0.38 7.86 3.04
C PHE A 120 1.60 7.19 3.70
N GLY A 121 2.82 7.48 3.23
CA GLY A 121 4.07 7.06 3.89
C GLY A 121 4.38 7.81 5.20
N THR A 122 3.58 8.81 5.56
CA THR A 122 3.77 9.65 6.76
C THR A 122 2.65 9.43 7.78
N ASP A 123 2.73 10.13 8.92
CA ASP A 123 1.76 10.02 10.01
C ASP A 123 0.40 10.71 9.74
N ASN A 124 0.21 11.25 8.54
CA ASN A 124 -0.96 12.08 8.22
C ASN A 124 -2.22 11.26 7.89
N CYS A 125 -2.06 9.99 7.52
CA CYS A 125 -3.15 9.17 6.96
C CYS A 125 -3.32 7.83 7.69
N PHE A 126 -2.86 7.75 8.94
CA PHE A 126 -2.93 6.56 9.76
C PHE A 126 -3.27 6.94 11.22
N PRO A 127 -4.06 6.13 11.96
CA PRO A 127 -4.77 4.91 11.55
C PRO A 127 -6.02 5.24 10.71
N CYS A 128 -6.92 4.26 10.54
CA CYS A 128 -8.24 4.53 9.98
C CYS A 128 -8.98 5.61 10.78
N PRO A 129 -9.72 6.51 10.10
CA PRO A 129 -10.52 7.52 10.78
C PRO A 129 -11.69 6.88 11.54
N LYS A 130 -12.40 7.65 12.37
CA LYS A 130 -13.57 7.18 13.14
C LYS A 130 -14.68 6.55 12.28
N GLY A 131 -14.77 6.92 11.00
CA GLY A 131 -15.70 6.32 10.03
C GLY A 131 -15.27 4.95 9.50
N GLY A 132 -14.12 4.44 9.93
CA GLY A 132 -13.48 3.25 9.41
C GLY A 132 -12.72 3.51 8.09
N CYS A 133 -12.10 2.46 7.58
CA CYS A 133 -11.54 2.41 6.23
C CYS A 133 -12.33 1.40 5.38
N PRO A 134 -12.49 1.64 4.08
CA PRO A 134 -12.96 0.61 3.17
C PRO A 134 -11.89 -0.47 2.94
N ASN A 135 -12.32 -1.71 2.71
CA ASN A 135 -11.45 -2.73 2.13
C ASN A 135 -11.52 -2.62 0.60
N MET A 136 -10.38 -2.53 -0.06
CA MET A 136 -10.29 -2.54 -1.52
C MET A 136 -10.79 -3.89 -2.06
N GLY A 137 -11.56 -3.84 -3.15
CA GLY A 137 -12.08 -5.01 -3.83
C GLY A 137 -13.46 -5.43 -3.34
N HIS A 138 -13.68 -6.73 -3.18
CA HIS A 138 -15.01 -7.34 -3.07
C HIS A 138 -15.89 -6.76 -1.94
N PHE A 139 -15.28 -6.34 -0.84
CA PHE A 139 -15.98 -5.81 0.35
C PHE A 139 -15.99 -4.28 0.45
N ALA A 140 -15.65 -3.58 -0.64
CA ALA A 140 -15.71 -2.12 -0.71
C ALA A 140 -17.12 -1.57 -0.40
N ASP A 141 -18.16 -2.30 -0.80
CA ASP A 141 -19.58 -1.98 -0.57
C ASP A 141 -19.98 -1.96 0.92
N LYS A 142 -19.18 -2.58 1.80
CA LYS A 142 -19.42 -2.58 3.25
C LYS A 142 -19.02 -1.29 3.92
N PHE A 143 -18.30 -0.41 3.23
CA PHE A 143 -17.90 0.87 3.77
C PHE A 143 -19.10 1.80 3.94
N LYS A 144 -19.33 2.23 5.19
CA LYS A 144 -20.45 3.11 5.55
C LYS A 144 -20.08 4.59 5.53
N GLY A 145 -18.92 4.93 4.96
CA GLY A 145 -18.50 6.32 4.83
C GLY A 145 -19.49 7.11 4.00
N LYS A 146 -19.62 8.41 4.30
CA LYS A 146 -20.43 9.30 3.48
C LYS A 146 -19.66 9.63 2.21
N PHE A 147 -20.27 9.39 1.06
CA PHE A 147 -19.77 9.87 -0.22
C PHE A 147 -20.22 11.32 -0.40
N ASN A 148 -19.29 12.26 -0.27
CA ASN A 148 -19.55 13.64 -0.66
C ASN A 148 -19.48 13.74 -2.19
N ASN A 149 -19.76 14.93 -2.75
CA ASN A 149 -19.59 15.18 -4.19
C ASN A 149 -18.14 15.09 -4.67
N ASP A 150 -17.16 15.04 -3.76
CA ASP A 150 -15.74 14.91 -4.07
C ASP A 150 -15.32 13.44 -4.26
N PHE A 151 -14.35 13.21 -5.13
CA PHE A 151 -13.71 11.91 -5.32
C PHE A 151 -12.85 11.55 -4.10
N GLN A 152 -13.02 10.34 -3.57
CA GLN A 152 -12.27 9.88 -2.40
C GLN A 152 -11.16 8.91 -2.81
N LYS A 153 -9.92 9.31 -2.55
CA LYS A 153 -8.73 8.51 -2.83
C LYS A 153 -8.29 7.75 -1.59
N PHE A 154 -8.08 6.45 -1.76
CA PHE A 154 -7.59 5.55 -0.73
C PHE A 154 -6.28 4.91 -1.17
N TYR A 155 -5.34 4.81 -0.24
CA TYR A 155 -4.01 4.24 -0.47
C TYR A 155 -3.76 3.09 0.47
N LEU A 156 -3.07 2.07 -0.02
CA LEU A 156 -2.64 0.89 0.73
C LEU A 156 -1.43 0.29 0.02
N ASN A 157 -0.75 -0.66 0.67
CA ASN A 157 0.30 -1.45 0.04
C ASN A 157 -0.15 -2.91 -0.07
N THR A 158 0.40 -3.63 -1.05
CA THR A 158 0.17 -5.07 -1.26
C THR A 158 1.49 -5.82 -1.43
N GLY A 159 1.46 -7.13 -1.25
CA GLY A 159 2.60 -8.00 -1.52
C GLY A 159 3.00 -8.05 -2.99
N GLU A 160 4.22 -8.53 -3.26
CA GLU A 160 4.77 -8.72 -4.62
C GLU A 160 4.31 -10.00 -5.32
N ALA A 161 3.85 -10.98 -4.56
CA ALA A 161 3.38 -12.26 -5.05
C ALA A 161 2.14 -12.68 -4.28
N LYS A 162 1.39 -13.64 -4.82
CA LYS A 162 0.23 -14.21 -4.14
C LYS A 162 0.72 -14.96 -2.89
N ASP A 163 0.11 -14.78 -1.71
CA ASP A 163 -1.06 -13.97 -1.37
C ASP A 163 -0.73 -12.47 -1.18
N PHE A 164 -1.47 -11.57 -1.84
CA PHE A 164 -1.22 -10.12 -1.84
C PHE A 164 -1.59 -9.29 -0.59
N PRO A 165 -2.51 -9.72 0.30
CA PRO A 165 -2.95 -8.87 1.40
C PRO A 165 -1.83 -8.45 2.35
N LEU A 166 -1.93 -7.25 2.91
CA LEU A 166 -1.02 -6.76 3.96
C LEU A 166 -1.80 -6.03 5.05
N TRP A 167 -1.35 -6.20 6.30
CA TRP A 167 -1.88 -5.49 7.46
C TRP A 167 -0.91 -4.42 7.93
N ARG A 168 -1.34 -3.16 7.95
CA ARG A 168 -0.46 -2.03 8.29
C ARG A 168 -0.45 -1.74 9.79
N TYR A 169 0.75 -1.54 10.33
CA TYR A 169 1.01 -1.15 11.71
C TYR A 169 1.93 0.06 11.78
N LYS A 170 1.69 0.94 12.75
CA LYS A 170 2.65 1.97 13.15
C LYS A 170 3.42 1.47 14.36
N VAL A 171 4.74 1.47 14.25
CA VAL A 171 5.65 1.02 15.30
C VAL A 171 6.56 2.17 15.70
N THR A 172 6.52 2.51 16.99
CA THR A 172 7.34 3.57 17.59
C THR A 172 8.26 2.95 18.64
N VAL A 173 9.56 3.21 18.53
CA VAL A 173 10.60 2.63 19.38
C VAL A 173 11.42 3.72 20.01
N THR A 174 11.47 3.76 21.34
CA THR A 174 12.43 4.59 22.07
C THR A 174 13.61 3.73 22.50
N LEU A 175 14.82 4.05 22.04
CA LEU A 175 16.00 3.24 22.30
C LEU A 175 16.52 3.38 23.72
N SER A 176 17.14 2.33 24.25
CA SER A 176 17.88 2.32 25.51
C SER A 176 19.31 1.83 25.29
N GLY A 177 20.26 2.31 26.09
CA GLY A 177 21.68 1.95 25.95
C GLY A 177 22.61 2.99 26.56
N LYS A 178 23.92 2.69 26.55
CA LYS A 178 24.95 3.55 27.15
C LYS A 178 25.63 4.50 26.15
N SER A 179 25.66 4.13 24.88
CA SER A 179 26.39 4.86 23.84
C SER A 179 25.66 4.80 22.51
N LYS A 180 25.94 5.78 21.64
CA LYS A 180 25.47 5.78 20.26
C LYS A 180 26.15 4.65 19.47
N VAL A 181 25.40 3.98 18.62
CA VAL A 181 25.91 2.91 17.73
C VAL A 181 25.48 3.17 16.30
N LYS A 182 26.14 2.53 15.32
CA LYS A 182 25.75 2.57 13.91
C LYS A 182 25.23 1.19 13.51
N GLY A 183 24.03 1.12 12.97
CA GLY A 183 23.39 -0.17 12.68
C GLY A 183 21.94 0.01 12.22
N TYR A 184 21.14 -1.02 12.42
CA TYR A 184 19.71 -1.00 12.14
C TYR A 184 18.94 -1.73 13.25
N VAL A 185 17.68 -1.33 13.42
CA VAL A 185 16.73 -1.90 14.36
C VAL A 185 15.62 -2.57 13.58
N ASN A 186 15.37 -3.82 13.91
CA ASN A 186 14.27 -4.62 13.42
C ASN A 186 13.29 -4.96 14.55
N ILE A 187 12.02 -5.08 14.19
CA ILE A 187 10.96 -5.50 15.08
C ILE A 187 10.18 -6.66 14.47
N ALA A 188 9.84 -7.64 15.30
CA ALA A 188 8.86 -8.67 14.97
C ALA A 188 7.70 -8.62 15.97
N LEU A 189 6.47 -8.65 15.46
CA LEU A 189 5.25 -8.64 16.25
C LEU A 189 4.76 -10.07 16.49
N TYR A 190 4.25 -10.33 17.69
CA TYR A 190 3.66 -11.60 18.10
C TYR A 190 2.26 -11.31 18.62
N GLY A 191 1.26 -11.95 18.03
CA GLY A 191 -0.13 -11.81 18.42
C GLY A 191 -0.77 -13.12 18.81
N SER A 192 -2.10 -13.13 18.92
CA SER A 192 -2.90 -14.32 19.26
C SER A 192 -2.80 -15.41 18.21
N ASP A 193 -2.71 -15.02 16.94
CA ASP A 193 -2.92 -15.91 15.79
C ASP A 193 -1.64 -16.16 14.99
N GLY A 194 -0.51 -15.62 15.45
CA GLY A 194 0.79 -15.84 14.82
C GLY A 194 1.82 -14.76 15.14
N ASN A 195 2.85 -14.70 14.30
CA ASN A 195 3.92 -13.70 14.40
C ASN A 195 4.41 -13.27 13.03
N THR A 196 4.97 -12.07 12.97
CA THR A 196 5.52 -11.51 11.73
C THR A 196 6.98 -11.93 11.54
N ARG A 197 7.51 -11.70 10.34
CA ARG A 197 8.95 -11.58 10.12
C ARG A 197 9.50 -10.32 10.79
N GLN A 198 10.81 -10.14 10.70
CA GLN A 198 11.47 -8.94 11.20
C GLN A 198 11.34 -7.80 10.18
N HIS A 199 10.79 -6.66 10.60
CA HIS A 199 10.68 -5.45 9.78
C HIS A 199 11.63 -4.37 10.31
N GLN A 200 12.37 -3.73 9.41
CA GLN A 200 13.32 -2.68 9.77
C GLN A 200 12.59 -1.37 10.11
N ILE A 201 12.85 -0.83 11.29
CA ILE A 201 12.26 0.43 11.76
C ILE A 201 13.17 1.61 11.47
N VAL A 202 14.46 1.46 11.70
CA VAL A 202 15.45 2.51 11.46
C VAL A 202 16.80 1.91 11.12
N LYS A 203 17.53 2.58 10.23
CA LYS A 203 18.93 2.29 9.89
C LYS A 203 19.74 3.58 9.91
N GLY A 204 20.91 3.55 10.53
CA GLY A 204 21.81 4.70 10.60
C GLY A 204 22.49 4.81 11.97
N THR A 205 22.62 6.04 12.46
CA THR A 205 23.16 6.32 13.79
C THR A 205 22.04 6.23 14.82
N LEU A 206 22.13 5.21 15.67
CA LEU A 206 21.16 4.87 16.71
C LEU A 206 21.61 5.50 18.03
N LYS A 207 20.80 6.42 18.57
CA LYS A 207 21.08 7.13 19.82
C LYS A 207 20.13 6.64 20.91
N PRO A 208 20.63 6.25 22.11
CA PRO A 208 19.76 6.00 23.26
C PRO A 208 18.88 7.21 23.58
N ALA A 209 17.70 6.96 24.14
CA ALA A 209 16.62 7.92 24.42
C ALA A 209 15.93 8.56 23.20
N ASN A 210 16.47 8.40 21.98
CA ASN A 210 15.77 8.84 20.78
C ASN A 210 14.63 7.88 20.42
N THR A 211 13.57 8.47 19.87
CA THR A 211 12.39 7.77 19.37
C THR A 211 12.40 7.70 17.85
N TYR A 212 12.07 6.54 17.31
CA TYR A 212 11.99 6.26 15.88
C TYR A 212 10.65 5.63 15.57
N THR A 213 9.98 6.16 14.55
CA THR A 213 8.66 5.68 14.10
C THR A 213 8.78 5.17 12.69
N ASN A 214 8.17 4.02 12.40
CA ASN A 214 8.01 3.54 11.03
C ASN A 214 6.65 2.85 10.85
N PHE A 215 6.16 2.85 9.62
CA PHE A 215 5.01 2.05 9.20
C PHE A 215 5.50 0.75 8.60
N ILE A 216 4.88 -0.36 8.99
CA ILE A 216 5.18 -1.68 8.46
C ILE A 216 3.89 -2.29 7.92
N ASP A 217 3.98 -2.87 6.74
CA ASP A 217 2.90 -3.66 6.14
C ASP A 217 3.32 -5.13 6.26
N VAL A 218 2.54 -5.93 6.98
CA VAL A 218 2.89 -7.32 7.34
C VAL A 218 2.04 -8.32 6.60
N GLU A 219 2.59 -9.49 6.30
CA GLU A 219 2.00 -10.49 5.38
C GLU A 219 0.94 -11.39 6.01
N ALA A 220 0.64 -11.21 7.30
CA ALA A 220 -0.31 -12.03 8.03
C ALA A 220 -1.10 -11.24 9.06
N ASN A 221 -2.39 -11.55 9.21
CA ASN A 221 -3.17 -11.13 10.35
C ASN A 221 -2.73 -11.92 11.59
N ILE A 222 -2.00 -11.27 12.50
CA ILE A 222 -1.52 -11.87 13.75
C ILE A 222 -2.52 -11.73 14.91
N GLY A 223 -3.69 -11.15 14.66
CA GLY A 223 -4.69 -10.84 15.67
C GLY A 223 -4.21 -9.81 16.69
N ARG A 224 -4.56 -9.99 17.97
CA ARG A 224 -4.20 -9.04 19.02
C ARG A 224 -2.72 -9.18 19.36
N VAL A 225 -1.94 -8.12 19.13
CA VAL A 225 -0.53 -8.05 19.52
C VAL A 225 -0.39 -8.25 21.03
N THR A 226 0.36 -9.28 21.42
CA THR A 226 0.64 -9.64 22.83
C THR A 226 2.09 -9.40 23.22
N LYS A 227 3.00 -9.45 22.25
CA LYS A 227 4.43 -9.32 22.49
C LYS A 227 5.14 -8.73 21.27
N VAL A 228 6.25 -8.04 21.53
CA VAL A 228 7.15 -7.53 20.50
C VAL A 228 8.57 -8.02 20.76
N LYS A 229 9.31 -8.38 19.71
CA LYS A 229 10.74 -8.66 19.79
C LYS A 229 11.51 -7.54 19.11
N PHE A 230 12.45 -6.97 19.85
CA PHE A 230 13.44 -6.01 19.37
C PHE A 230 14.72 -6.75 18.98
N LEU A 231 15.26 -6.43 17.81
CA LEU A 231 16.59 -6.84 17.41
C LEU A 231 17.32 -5.62 16.86
N TRP A 232 18.58 -5.46 17.25
CA TRP A 232 19.47 -4.52 16.59
C TRP A 232 20.69 -5.29 16.06
N ASN A 233 21.21 -4.83 14.93
CA ASN A 233 22.40 -5.41 14.34
C ASN A 233 23.26 -4.32 13.67
N ASN A 234 24.52 -4.63 13.42
CA ASN A 234 25.44 -3.76 12.70
C ASN A 234 26.27 -4.59 11.70
N ASN A 235 26.84 -3.92 10.69
CA ASN A 235 27.66 -4.55 9.66
C ASN A 235 29.15 -4.23 9.84
N TRP A 236 29.59 -3.84 11.05
CA TRP A 236 30.96 -3.41 11.32
C TRP A 236 31.51 -4.11 12.55
N ILE A 237 32.78 -4.53 12.48
CA ILE A 237 33.47 -5.11 13.64
C ILE A 237 33.46 -4.08 14.77
N ASN A 238 32.81 -4.42 15.88
CA ASN A 238 32.73 -3.54 17.04
C ASN A 238 33.34 -4.22 18.27
N PRO A 239 34.64 -3.99 18.55
CA PRO A 239 35.36 -4.67 19.62
C PRO A 239 34.85 -4.32 21.03
N THR A 240 34.03 -3.26 21.15
CA THR A 240 33.43 -2.86 22.43
C THR A 240 32.16 -3.64 22.79
N PHE A 241 31.66 -4.50 21.89
CA PHE A 241 30.42 -5.28 22.06
C PHE A 241 29.28 -4.46 22.69
N PRO A 242 28.89 -3.33 22.06
CA PRO A 242 27.93 -2.43 22.67
C PRO A 242 26.58 -3.12 22.83
N LYS A 243 25.81 -2.71 23.85
CA LYS A 243 24.44 -3.17 24.08
C LYS A 243 23.47 -2.05 23.76
N LEU A 244 22.47 -2.37 22.96
CA LEU A 244 21.34 -1.52 22.64
C LEU A 244 20.05 -2.30 22.91
N GLY A 245 19.08 -1.62 23.50
CA GLY A 245 17.74 -2.14 23.73
C GLY A 245 16.67 -1.14 23.30
N ALA A 246 15.43 -1.46 23.64
CA ALA A 246 14.31 -0.53 23.59
C ALA A 246 13.82 -0.27 25.02
N ALA A 247 13.67 1.00 25.38
CA ALA A 247 13.01 1.41 26.61
C ALA A 247 11.50 1.17 26.50
N THR A 248 10.92 1.57 25.36
CA THR A 248 9.50 1.40 25.05
C THR A 248 9.34 1.04 23.57
N ILE A 249 8.30 0.24 23.31
CA ILE A 249 7.82 -0.04 21.97
C ILE A 249 6.31 0.07 21.99
N THR A 250 5.75 0.96 21.18
CA THR A 250 4.30 1.07 21.00
C THR A 250 3.93 0.62 19.60
N VAL A 251 2.86 -0.16 19.50
CA VAL A 251 2.34 -0.70 18.25
C VAL A 251 0.89 -0.29 18.14
N GLN A 252 0.54 0.31 17.01
CA GLN A 252 -0.83 0.69 16.68
C GLN A 252 -1.25 -0.05 15.40
N SER A 253 -2.36 -0.79 15.48
CA SER A 253 -2.98 -1.42 14.31
C SER A 253 -3.70 -0.37 13.49
N GLY A 254 -3.62 -0.46 12.16
CA GLY A 254 -4.28 0.50 11.28
C GLY A 254 -5.80 0.44 11.31
N ALA A 255 -6.39 -0.71 11.66
CA ALA A 255 -7.84 -0.84 11.76
C ALA A 255 -8.45 -0.12 12.98
N ASN A 256 -7.64 0.13 14.02
CA ASN A 256 -8.11 0.64 15.31
C ASN A 256 -7.57 2.06 15.55
N GLY A 257 -8.38 3.07 15.17
CA GLY A 257 -8.13 4.49 15.42
C GLY A 257 -9.09 5.12 16.42
#